data_AF-A0A7C9CFD9-F1
#
_entry.id   AF-A0A7C9CFD9-F1
#
_cell.length_a   1.000
_cell.length_b   1.000
_cell.length_c   1.000
_cell.angle_alpha   90.00
_cell.angle_beta   90.00
_cell.angle_gamma   90.00
#
_symmetry.space_group_name_H-M   'P 1'
#
loop_
_entity.id
_entity.type
_entity.pdbx_description
1 polymer ?
#
loop_
_entity_poly.entity_id
_entity_poly.type
_entity_poly.pdbx_seq_one_letter_code
_entity_poly.pdbx_strand_id
1 'polypeptide(L)'
;AGYLDSWVVWPFYWFAQGILFCALFAIGHDCGHGSFSNSNKLNDVVGHILHSSILVPYHAWRTSHKLHHANHAHADNDETWRPVSETTYRSMSNLSRMFRYTAPFPL
;
A
#
# COMPACT_ATOMS: atom_id res chain seq x y z
N ALA A 1 -35.46 -17.93 1.83
CA ALA A 1 -34.44 -16.85 1.85
C ALA A 1 -33.46 -16.98 3.05
N GLY A 2 -33.30 -18.16 3.69
CA GLY A 2 -32.55 -18.28 4.95
C GLY A 2 -31.14 -18.89 4.87
N TYR A 3 -30.61 -19.21 3.69
CA TYR A 3 -29.31 -19.89 3.56
C TYR A 3 -28.10 -18.95 3.56
N LEU A 4 -28.32 -17.64 3.44
CA LEU A 4 -27.26 -16.62 3.42
C LEU A 4 -27.16 -15.82 4.73
N ASP A 5 -28.07 -16.04 5.69
CA ASP A 5 -28.04 -15.38 7.00
C ASP A 5 -27.20 -16.21 7.99
N SER A 6 -25.89 -16.27 7.73
CA SER A 6 -24.93 -17.02 8.54
C SER A 6 -23.63 -16.25 8.72
N TRP A 7 -23.09 -16.30 9.94
CA TRP A 7 -21.80 -15.69 10.26
C TRP A 7 -20.64 -16.24 9.42
N VAL A 8 -20.77 -17.46 8.89
CA VAL A 8 -19.76 -18.10 8.04
C VAL A 8 -19.61 -17.42 6.67
N VAL A 9 -20.63 -16.69 6.20
CA VAL A 9 -20.56 -15.98 4.90
C VAL A 9 -19.63 -14.77 4.97
N TRP A 10 -19.51 -14.12 6.14
CA TRP A 10 -18.75 -12.88 6.30
C TRP A 10 -17.26 -13.00 5.97
N PRO A 11 -16.51 -14.02 6.45
CA PRO A 11 -15.11 -14.18 6.06
C PRO A 11 -14.88 -14.29 4.55
N PHE A 12 -15.72 -15.05 3.84
CA PHE A 12 -15.63 -15.16 2.37
C PHE A 12 -15.98 -13.86 1.69
N TYR A 13 -17.01 -13.17 2.18
CA TYR A 13 -17.37 -11.84 1.70
C TYR A 13 -16.22 -10.83 1.89
N TRP A 14 -15.59 -10.77 3.07
CA TRP A 14 -14.46 -9.89 3.33
C TRP A 14 -13.27 -10.19 2.43
N PHE A 15 -12.97 -11.47 2.21
CA PHE A 15 -11.90 -11.88 1.31
C PHE A 15 -12.18 -11.44 -0.13
N ALA A 16 -13.39 -11.71 -0.65
CA ALA A 16 -13.81 -11.28 -1.98
C ALA A 16 -13.83 -9.75 -2.11
N GLN A 17 -14.31 -9.05 -1.09
CA GLN A 17 -14.29 -7.58 -1.02
C GLN A 17 -12.85 -7.04 -1.04
N GLY A 18 -11.93 -7.68 -0.32
CA GLY A 18 -10.51 -7.34 -0.33
C GLY A 18 -9.90 -7.43 -1.73
N ILE A 19 -10.20 -8.51 -2.47
CA ILE A 19 -9.78 -8.65 -3.88
C ILE A 19 -10.33 -7.51 -4.74
N LEU A 20 -11.60 -7.16 -4.55
CA LEU A 20 -12.22 -6.04 -5.28
C LEU A 20 -11.53 -4.71 -4.95
N PHE A 21 -11.19 -4.46 -3.68
CA PHE A 21 -10.47 -3.25 -3.28
C PHE A 21 -9.06 -3.19 -3.87
N CYS A 22 -8.36 -4.33 -4.00
CA CYS A 22 -7.08 -4.40 -4.72
C CYS A 22 -7.25 -3.99 -6.20
N ALA A 23 -8.34 -4.40 -6.85
CA ALA A 23 -8.62 -3.98 -8.23
C ALA A 23 -8.88 -2.47 -8.35
N LEU A 24 -9.65 -1.89 -7.42
CA LEU A 24 -9.86 -0.44 -7.35
C LEU A 24 -8.54 0.31 -7.10
N PHE A 25 -7.70 -0.22 -6.21
CA PHE A 25 -6.38 0.33 -5.93
C PHE A 25 -5.50 0.33 -7.19
N ALA A 26 -5.48 -0.78 -7.95
CA ALA A 26 -4.71 -0.90 -9.18
C ALA A 26 -5.10 0.17 -10.23
N ILE A 27 -6.41 0.39 -10.44
CA ILE A 27 -6.87 1.41 -11.39
C ILE A 27 -6.51 2.82 -10.88
N GLY A 28 -6.71 3.11 -9.60
CA GLY A 28 -6.29 4.39 -9.03
C GLY A 28 -4.75 4.57 -9.06
N HIS A 29 -3.99 3.49 -8.98
CA HIS A 29 -2.54 3.49 -9.14
C HIS A 29 -2.13 3.88 -10.55
N ASP A 30 -2.78 3.30 -11.57
CA ASP A 30 -2.55 3.66 -12.97
C ASP A 30 -2.95 5.10 -13.28
N CYS A 31 -3.98 5.62 -12.61
CA CYS A 31 -4.29 7.05 -12.61
C CYS A 31 -3.14 7.88 -12.01
N GLY A 32 -2.55 7.43 -10.88
CA GLY A 32 -1.41 8.09 -10.24
C GLY A 32 -0.16 8.20 -11.14
N HIS A 33 0.08 7.15 -11.93
CA HIS A 33 1.10 7.10 -12.98
C HIS A 33 0.75 7.91 -14.23
N GLY A 34 -0.55 8.15 -14.46
CA GLY A 34 -1.05 8.78 -15.67
C GLY A 34 -1.18 7.82 -16.86
N SER A 35 -1.10 6.51 -16.64
CA SER A 35 -1.23 5.47 -17.68
C SER A 35 -2.68 5.05 -17.95
N PHE A 36 -3.62 5.37 -17.05
CA PHE A 36 -5.03 5.05 -17.22
C PHE A 36 -5.69 5.79 -18.40
N SER A 37 -5.29 7.04 -18.65
CA SER A 37 -5.79 7.88 -19.76
C SER A 37 -4.76 8.92 -20.19
N ASN A 38 -4.86 9.38 -21.45
CA ASN A 38 -4.07 10.50 -21.96
C ASN A 38 -4.40 11.85 -21.29
N SER A 39 -5.52 11.96 -20.56
CA SER A 39 -5.92 13.19 -19.88
C SER A 39 -5.54 13.17 -18.40
N ASN A 40 -4.58 14.03 -18.02
CA ASN A 40 -4.17 14.17 -16.61
C ASN A 40 -5.32 14.56 -15.69
N LYS A 41 -6.24 15.42 -16.15
CA LYS A 41 -7.42 15.81 -15.36
C LYS A 41 -8.34 14.63 -15.11
N LEU A 42 -8.53 13.76 -16.11
CA LEU A 42 -9.36 12.57 -15.96
C LEU A 42 -8.71 11.59 -14.98
N ASN A 43 -7.40 11.38 -15.09
CA ASN A 43 -6.64 10.55 -14.16
C ASN A 43 -6.77 11.07 -12.72
N ASP A 44 -6.60 12.38 -12.49
CA ASP A 44 -6.71 12.96 -11.15
C ASP A 44 -8.13 12.76 -10.57
N VAL A 45 -9.19 13.00 -11.35
CA VAL A 45 -10.58 12.81 -10.91
C VAL A 45 -10.89 11.35 -10.59
N VAL A 46 -10.57 10.44 -11.51
CA VAL A 46 -10.84 9.00 -11.33
C VAL A 46 -10.02 8.45 -10.17
N GLY A 47 -8.73 8.82 -10.09
CA GLY A 47 -7.85 8.45 -9.00
C GLY A 47 -8.39 8.88 -7.63
N HIS A 48 -8.84 10.14 -7.51
CA HIS A 48 -9.47 10.63 -6.29
C HIS A 48 -10.72 9.84 -5.91
N ILE A 49 -11.63 9.58 -6.86
CA ILE A 49 -12.86 8.81 -6.60
C ILE A 49 -12.53 7.39 -6.13
N LEU A 50 -11.69 6.67 -6.87
CA LEU A 50 -11.38 5.27 -6.60
C LEU A 50 -10.62 5.09 -5.29
N HIS A 51 -9.54 5.83 -5.07
CA HIS A 51 -8.75 5.70 -3.85
C HIS A 51 -9.52 6.19 -2.62
N SER A 52 -10.34 7.24 -2.73
CA SER A 52 -11.15 7.69 -1.59
C SER A 52 -12.21 6.66 -1.18
N SER A 53 -12.77 5.91 -2.13
CA SER A 53 -13.73 4.82 -1.83
C SER A 53 -13.14 3.68 -0.99
N ILE A 54 -11.81 3.54 -0.99
CA ILE A 54 -11.06 2.56 -0.19
C ILE A 54 -10.16 3.23 0.86
N LEU A 55 -10.46 4.48 1.22
CA LEU A 55 -9.77 5.25 2.27
C LEU A 55 -8.26 5.48 2.02
N VAL A 56 -7.84 5.51 0.75
CA VAL A 56 -6.49 5.87 0.34
C VAL A 56 -6.45 7.36 -0.04
N PRO A 57 -5.58 8.19 0.58
CA PRO A 57 -5.48 9.61 0.26
C PRO A 57 -4.72 9.80 -1.07
N TYR A 58 -5.46 9.80 -2.19
CA TYR A 58 -4.91 9.77 -3.55
C TYR A 58 -3.74 10.75 -3.80
N HIS A 59 -3.87 12.03 -3.44
CA HIS A 59 -2.84 13.03 -3.75
C HIS A 59 -1.53 12.78 -2.99
N ALA A 60 -1.62 12.51 -1.69
CA ALA A 60 -0.46 12.19 -0.86
C ALA A 60 0.18 10.88 -1.33
N TRP A 61 -0.64 9.85 -1.56
CA TRP A 61 -0.21 8.55 -2.06
C TRP A 61 0.49 8.66 -3.41
N ARG A 62 -0.10 9.39 -4.37
CA ARG A 62 0.50 9.60 -5.71
C ARG A 62 1.87 10.27 -5.62
N THR A 63 2.03 11.21 -4.70
CA THR A 63 3.28 11.95 -4.54
C THR A 63 4.35 11.05 -3.92
N SER A 64 4.05 10.33 -2.84
CA SER A 64 4.97 9.34 -2.28
C SER A 64 5.29 8.28 -3.32
N HIS A 65 4.29 7.63 -3.91
CA HIS A 65 4.48 6.54 -4.87
C HIS A 65 5.41 6.89 -6.06
N LYS A 66 5.38 8.14 -6.53
CA LYS A 66 6.34 8.62 -7.53
C LYS A 66 7.78 8.65 -7.02
N LEU A 67 7.99 9.09 -5.77
CA LEU A 67 9.28 9.04 -5.11
C LEU A 67 9.73 7.60 -4.89
N HIS A 68 8.83 6.68 -4.52
CA HIS A 68 9.14 5.25 -4.40
C HIS A 68 9.68 4.70 -5.72
N HIS A 69 8.99 4.95 -6.84
CA HIS A 69 9.46 4.48 -8.14
C HIS A 69 10.76 5.13 -8.59
N ALA A 70 10.98 6.41 -8.24
CA ALA A 70 12.22 7.10 -8.56
C ALA A 70 13.42 6.61 -7.74
N ASN A 71 13.19 6.13 -6.50
CA ASN A 71 14.22 5.77 -5.53
C ASN A 71 14.14 4.32 -5.05
N HIS A 72 13.48 3.43 -5.80
CA HIS A 72 13.18 2.07 -5.34
C HIS A 72 14.45 1.35 -4.87
N ALA A 73 14.44 0.85 -3.64
CA ALA A 73 15.58 0.19 -2.99
C ALA A 73 16.83 1.06 -2.80
N HIS A 74 16.71 2.40 -2.89
CA HIS A 74 17.78 3.32 -2.56
C HIS A 74 17.85 3.52 -1.05
N ALA A 75 18.99 3.17 -0.44
CA ALA A 75 19.18 3.16 1.02
C ALA A 75 18.79 4.48 1.71
N ASP A 76 19.12 5.62 1.09
CA ASP A 76 18.90 6.94 1.68
C ASP A 76 17.70 7.72 1.13
N ASN A 77 17.10 7.29 0.03
CA ASN A 77 16.15 8.11 -0.73
C ASN A 77 14.80 7.44 -0.95
N ASP A 78 14.69 6.11 -0.78
CA ASP A 78 13.39 5.45 -0.75
C ASP A 78 12.60 5.94 0.46
N GLU A 79 11.34 6.37 0.25
CA GLU A 79 10.49 6.82 1.36
C GLU A 79 9.80 5.68 2.09
N THR A 80 9.70 4.50 1.48
CA THR A 80 8.96 3.35 2.03
C THR A 80 9.84 2.45 2.88
N TRP A 81 11.06 2.19 2.43
CA TRP A 81 11.97 1.27 3.10
C TRP A 81 13.39 1.82 3.13
N ARG A 82 13.96 1.93 4.33
CA ARG A 82 15.36 2.31 4.53
C ARG A 82 16.06 1.26 5.37
N PRO A 83 17.13 0.64 4.86
CA PRO A 83 17.91 -0.31 5.63
C PRO A 83 18.58 0.40 6.81
N VAL A 84 18.70 -0.31 7.93
CA VAL A 84 19.51 0.16 9.05
C VAL A 84 20.97 -0.02 8.68
N SER A 85 21.80 1.01 8.90
CA SER A 85 23.24 0.90 8.70
C SER A 85 23.84 -0.15 9.63
N GLU A 86 24.97 -0.73 9.24
CA GLU A 86 25.66 -1.73 10.07
C GLU A 86 26.01 -1.18 11.46
N THR A 87 26.46 0.08 11.53
CA THR A 87 26.81 0.74 12.79
C THR A 87 25.61 0.86 13.71
N THR A 88 24.45 1.25 13.20
CA THR A 88 23.20 1.31 13.97
C THR A 88 22.71 -0.08 14.37
N TYR A 89 22.84 -1.08 13.50
CA TYR A 89 22.47 -2.46 13.82
C TYR A 89 23.30 -3.00 15.00
N ARG A 90 24.62 -2.76 14.99
CA ARG A 90 25.53 -3.21 16.05
C ARG A 90 25.29 -2.53 17.40
N SER A 91 24.74 -1.30 17.41
CA SER A 91 24.41 -0.59 18.64
C SER A 91 23.02 -0.93 19.21
N MET A 92 22.18 -1.66 18.47
CA MET A 92 20.84 -2.03 18.92
C MET A 92 20.85 -3.14 20.01
N SER A 93 19.95 -2.98 20.98
CA SER A 93 19.67 -4.01 21.98
C SER A 93 19.18 -5.32 21.32
N ASN A 94 19.34 -6.45 22.01
CA ASN A 94 18.83 -7.74 21.55
C ASN A 94 17.30 -7.69 21.32
N LEU A 95 16.57 -6.96 22.17
CA LEU A 95 15.11 -6.81 22.07
C LEU A 95 14.70 -6.02 20.82
N SER A 96 15.39 -4.91 20.54
CA SER A 96 15.14 -4.10 19.34
C SER A 96 15.43 -4.87 18.05
N ARG A 97 16.50 -5.67 18.03
CA ARG A 97 16.82 -6.55 16.89
C ARG A 97 15.74 -7.62 16.70
N MET A 98 15.29 -8.25 17.78
CA MET A 98 14.24 -9.27 17.75
C MET A 98 12.92 -8.71 17.17
N PHE A 99 12.46 -7.55 17.64
CA PHE A 99 11.20 -6.97 17.14
C PHE A 99 11.31 -6.41 15.72
N ARG A 100 12.50 -5.96 15.30
CA ARG A 100 12.69 -5.41 13.96
C ARG A 100 12.89 -6.48 12.88
N TYR A 101 13.54 -7.60 13.21
CA TYR A 101 14.00 -8.58 12.23
C TYR A 101 13.57 -10.03 12.50
N THR A 102 12.79 -10.31 13.55
CA THR A 102 12.49 -11.70 13.92
C THR A 102 11.02 -11.94 14.29
N ALA A 103 10.39 -11.06 15.08
CA ALA A 103 9.02 -11.27 15.58
C ALA A 103 8.13 -10.04 15.45
N PRO A 104 6.84 -10.18 15.06
CA PRO A 104 6.16 -11.43 14.67
C PRO A 104 6.43 -11.87 13.21
N PHE A 105 6.95 -11.00 12.36
CA PHE A 105 7.45 -11.33 11.01
C PHE A 105 8.62 -10.38 10.66
N PRO A 106 9.74 -10.87 10.10
CA PRO A 106 10.71 -10.00 9.46
C PRO A 106 10.04 -9.36 8.24
N LEU A 107 9.94 -8.02 8.22
CA LEU A 107 9.70 -7.26 6.99
C LEU A 107 11.04 -6.93 6.33
#